data_AF-A0A381LCJ8-F1
#
_entry.id   AF-A0A381LCJ8-F1
#
_cell.length_a   1.000
_cell.length_b   1.000
_cell.length_c   1.000
_cell.angle_alpha   90.00
_cell.angle_beta   90.00
_cell.angle_gamma   90.00
#
_symmetry.space_group_name_H-M   'P 1'
#
loop_
_entity.id
_entity.type
_entity.pdbx_description
1 polymer ?
#
loop_
_entity_poly.entity_id
_entity_poly.type
_entity_poly.pdbx_seq_one_letter_code
_entity_poly.pdbx_strand_id
1 'polypeptide(L)'
;MVSCTKAYRNNQRVDGQDKMTLINSDQHDAKLSLSGCHDTTLAAILASLGAFNSKSWPPYTSHIAFELFKKKTTATKITAEVSKQDDSNDNFMRKIHKVFENKLQVPTVQTQNKRENIQDFKQSDRSKIQGYYVRLRYNDEIMSIPGCTKLGNHLDGDESFCTLEAFKSIVDKFVPISWGKECEANLKAPAFPATTQPPGN
;
A
#
# COMPACT_ATOMS: atom_id res chain seq x y z
N MET A 1 -12.17 12.45 -20.11
CA MET A 1 -13.24 11.99 -19.20
C MET A 1 -12.76 10.67 -18.61
N VAL A 2 -12.17 10.67 -17.42
CA VAL A 2 -11.59 9.47 -16.82
C VAL A 2 -12.73 8.68 -16.17
N SER A 3 -13.22 7.65 -16.87
CA SER A 3 -14.09 6.65 -16.27
C SER A 3 -13.20 5.52 -15.77
N CYS A 4 -13.10 5.38 -14.44
CA CYS A 4 -12.49 4.22 -13.82
C CYS A 4 -13.61 3.23 -13.54
N THR A 5 -13.69 2.18 -14.35
CA THR A 5 -14.66 1.10 -14.18
C THR A 5 -14.42 0.45 -12.82
N LYS A 6 -15.44 0.45 -11.96
CA LYS A 6 -15.57 -0.44 -10.80
C LYS A 6 -15.07 -1.82 -11.21
N ALA A 7 -14.13 -2.40 -10.45
CA ALA A 7 -13.78 -3.81 -10.59
C ALA A 7 -15.07 -4.62 -10.66
N TYR A 8 -15.23 -5.40 -11.74
CA TYR A 8 -16.46 -6.13 -12.04
C TYR A 8 -16.78 -7.07 -10.87
N ARG A 9 -17.84 -6.73 -10.12
CA ARG A 9 -18.62 -7.69 -9.35
C ARG A 9 -19.97 -7.79 -10.04
N ASN A 10 -20.33 -9.02 -10.43
CA ASN A 10 -21.68 -9.35 -10.89
C ASN A 10 -22.70 -8.73 -9.93
N ASN A 11 -23.47 -7.75 -10.41
CA ASN A 11 -24.59 -7.20 -9.68
C ASN A 11 -25.80 -7.19 -10.61
N GLN A 12 -26.82 -7.98 -10.27
CA GLN A 12 -28.13 -7.86 -10.92
C GLN A 12 -28.68 -6.46 -10.62
N ARG A 13 -29.20 -5.80 -11.65
CA ARG A 13 -29.86 -4.51 -11.53
C ARG A 13 -31.15 -4.67 -10.73
N VAL A 14 -31.21 -4.07 -9.55
CA VAL A 14 -32.46 -3.72 -8.88
C VAL A 14 -32.32 -2.27 -8.41
N ASP A 15 -33.03 -1.39 -9.12
CA ASP A 15 -33.44 -0.03 -8.79
C ASP A 15 -32.59 0.80 -7.82
N GLY A 16 -31.84 1.75 -8.39
CA GLY A 16 -31.90 3.15 -7.95
C GLY A 16 -31.31 3.56 -6.59
N GLN A 17 -30.63 2.68 -5.87
CA GLN A 17 -29.82 3.05 -4.70
C GLN A 17 -28.49 2.31 -4.74
N ASP A 18 -27.38 3.04 -4.90
CA ASP A 18 -26.02 2.49 -4.90
C ASP A 18 -25.64 2.08 -3.46
N LYS A 19 -26.28 1.01 -2.96
CA LYS A 19 -26.01 0.43 -1.65
C LYS A 19 -24.77 -0.44 -1.79
N MET A 20 -23.62 0.18 -1.55
CA MET A 20 -22.33 -0.52 -1.46
C MET A 20 -22.38 -1.47 -0.27
N THR A 21 -22.76 -2.73 -0.51
CA THR A 21 -22.68 -3.80 0.48
C THR A 21 -21.21 -4.01 0.81
N LEU A 22 -20.81 -3.51 1.98
CA LEU A 22 -19.54 -3.84 2.61
C LEU A 22 -19.54 -5.34 2.88
N ILE A 23 -18.94 -6.10 1.98
CA ILE A 23 -18.66 -7.51 2.23
C ILE A 23 -17.52 -7.51 3.26
N ASN A 24 -17.79 -8.09 4.44
CA ASN A 24 -16.84 -8.26 5.54
C ASN A 24 -15.46 -8.64 5.00
N SER A 25 -14.46 -7.82 5.33
CA SER A 25 -13.06 -7.93 4.88
C SER A 25 -12.28 -9.10 5.48
N ASP A 26 -12.98 -10.09 6.05
CA ASP A 26 -12.37 -11.07 6.95
C ASP A 26 -12.11 -12.44 6.32
N GLN A 27 -12.15 -12.57 4.99
CA GLN A 27 -12.12 -13.90 4.37
C GLN A 27 -11.40 -14.10 3.03
N HIS A 28 -10.56 -13.21 2.49
CA HIS A 28 -9.68 -13.62 1.36
C HIS A 28 -8.31 -12.92 1.35
N ASP A 29 -7.25 -13.69 1.60
CA ASP A 29 -5.84 -13.33 1.32
C ASP A 29 -5.62 -13.35 -0.19
N ALA A 30 -6.08 -12.30 -0.88
CA ALA A 30 -5.97 -12.20 -2.33
C ALA A 30 -4.50 -12.02 -2.74
N LYS A 31 -3.96 -13.03 -3.44
CA LYS A 31 -2.56 -13.03 -3.93
C LYS A 31 -2.40 -12.48 -5.35
N LEU A 32 -3.52 -12.26 -6.04
CA LEU A 32 -3.59 -11.70 -7.39
C LEU A 32 -4.82 -10.81 -7.50
N SER A 33 -4.65 -9.63 -8.08
CA SER A 33 -5.72 -8.70 -8.41
C SER A 33 -5.56 -8.26 -9.87
N LEU A 34 -6.65 -8.30 -10.63
CA LEU A 34 -6.67 -7.93 -12.05
C LEU A 34 -7.69 -6.81 -12.26
N SER A 35 -7.27 -5.76 -12.95
CA SER A 35 -8.10 -4.59 -13.26
C SER A 35 -7.93 -4.23 -14.73
N GLY A 36 -9.04 -4.12 -15.47
CA GLY A 36 -9.05 -3.60 -16.83
C GLY A 36 -9.10 -2.07 -16.83
N CYS A 37 -8.31 -1.42 -17.68
CA CYS A 37 -8.30 0.04 -17.83
C CYS A 37 -7.93 0.44 -19.26
N HIS A 38 -7.82 1.75 -19.50
CA HIS A 38 -7.41 2.31 -20.78
C HIS A 38 -5.91 2.65 -20.78
N ASP A 39 -5.36 2.76 -21.98
CA ASP A 39 -4.01 3.28 -22.27
C ASP A 39 -3.66 4.57 -21.50
N THR A 40 -4.61 5.53 -21.45
CA THR A 40 -4.48 6.78 -20.69
C THR A 40 -4.23 6.55 -19.20
N THR A 41 -4.82 5.49 -18.61
CA THR A 41 -4.58 5.11 -17.21
C THR A 41 -3.17 4.59 -17.02
N LEU A 42 -2.69 3.73 -17.93
CA LEU A 42 -1.34 3.19 -17.87
C LEU A 42 -0.29 4.30 -18.02
N ALA A 43 -0.47 5.17 -19.01
CA ALA A 43 0.41 6.31 -19.25
C ALA A 43 0.45 7.25 -18.03
N ALA A 44 -0.71 7.56 -17.44
CA ALA A 44 -0.78 8.40 -16.25
C ALA A 44 -0.04 7.77 -15.06
N ILE A 45 -0.25 6.48 -14.76
CA ILE A 45 0.41 5.78 -13.66
C ILE A 45 1.94 5.78 -13.85
N LEU A 46 2.42 5.42 -15.04
CA LEU A 46 3.87 5.38 -15.33
C LEU A 46 4.48 6.78 -15.25
N ALA A 47 3.79 7.80 -15.76
CA ALA A 47 4.26 9.18 -15.71
C ALA A 47 4.31 9.72 -14.27
N SER A 48 3.28 9.47 -13.46
CA SER A 48 3.25 9.88 -12.05
C SER A 48 4.36 9.22 -11.22
N LEU A 49 4.72 7.97 -11.54
CA LEU A 49 5.84 7.27 -10.91
C LEU A 49 7.21 7.69 -11.47
N GLY A 50 7.25 8.51 -12.52
CA GLY A 50 8.51 8.87 -13.21
C GLY A 50 9.16 7.71 -13.94
N ALA A 51 8.39 6.66 -14.23
CA ALA A 51 8.85 5.42 -14.89
C ALA A 51 8.46 5.37 -16.38
N PHE A 52 7.83 6.41 -16.93
CA PHE A 52 7.42 6.45 -18.34
C PHE A 52 8.56 6.92 -19.24
N ASN A 53 9.48 6.00 -19.54
CA ASN A 53 10.69 6.30 -20.32
C ASN A 53 10.49 6.09 -21.83
N SER A 54 9.38 5.50 -22.26
CA SER A 54 9.08 5.26 -23.67
C SER A 54 8.56 6.51 -24.37
N LYS A 55 9.06 6.78 -25.57
CA LYS A 55 8.51 7.82 -26.45
C LYS A 55 7.18 7.41 -27.11
N SER A 56 6.87 6.12 -27.10
CA SER A 56 5.65 5.55 -27.67
C SER A 56 4.51 5.52 -26.65
N TRP A 57 3.29 5.80 -27.13
CA TRP A 57 2.06 5.59 -26.38
C TRP A 57 1.83 4.10 -26.08
N PRO A 58 1.14 3.73 -24.99
CA PRO A 58 0.89 2.33 -24.69
C PRO A 58 0.17 1.59 -25.84
N PRO A 59 0.76 0.54 -26.43
CA PRO A 59 0.11 -0.24 -27.48
C PRO A 59 -1.05 -1.09 -26.92
N TYR A 60 -1.79 -1.74 -27.81
CA TYR A 60 -2.80 -2.73 -27.42
C TYR A 60 -2.21 -3.79 -26.49
N THR A 61 -3.07 -4.30 -25.60
CA THR A 61 -2.70 -5.32 -24.59
C THR A 61 -1.59 -4.88 -23.62
N SER A 62 -1.28 -3.58 -23.55
CA SER A 62 -0.34 -3.08 -22.55
C SER A 62 -0.82 -3.36 -21.13
N HIS A 63 0.12 -3.66 -20.24
CA HIS A 63 -0.16 -3.94 -18.83
C HIS A 63 0.93 -3.38 -17.92
N ILE A 64 0.51 -3.06 -16.70
CA ILE A 64 1.40 -2.75 -15.59
C ILE A 64 1.23 -3.84 -14.54
N ALA A 65 2.33 -4.38 -14.04
CA ALA A 65 2.32 -5.28 -12.90
C ALA A 65 3.03 -4.64 -11.70
N PHE A 66 2.32 -4.59 -10.58
CA PHE A 66 2.92 -4.30 -9.28
C PHE A 66 3.12 -5.62 -8.54
N GLU A 67 4.38 -5.96 -8.28
CA GLU A 67 4.76 -7.19 -7.59
C GLU A 67 5.18 -6.85 -6.15
N LEU A 68 4.63 -7.55 -5.16
CA LEU A 68 4.96 -7.37 -3.75
C LEU A 68 5.78 -8.54 -3.23
N PHE A 69 6.92 -8.23 -2.61
CA PHE A 69 7.86 -9.20 -2.07
C PHE A 69 8.06 -8.97 -0.58
N LYS A 70 8.44 -10.04 0.13
CA LYS A 70 8.85 -9.99 1.53
C LYS A 70 10.25 -10.58 1.67
N LYS A 71 11.18 -9.82 2.23
CA LYS A 71 12.52 -10.33 2.56
C LYS A 71 12.37 -11.40 3.63
N LYS A 72 12.92 -12.59 3.36
CA LYS A 72 13.01 -13.65 4.37
C LYS A 72 14.07 -13.22 5.38
N THR A 73 13.66 -12.99 6.62
CA THR A 73 14.61 -12.86 7.72
C THR A 73 15.18 -14.25 7.98
N THR A 74 16.40 -14.51 7.54
CA THR A 74 17.16 -15.64 8.06
C THR A 74 17.42 -15.29 9.52
N ALA A 75 16.65 -15.89 10.44
CA ALA A 75 16.97 -15.84 11.85
C ALA A 75 18.31 -16.57 12.03
N THR A 76 19.41 -15.84 11.89
CA THR A 76 20.70 -16.29 12.39
C THR A 76 20.49 -16.47 13.89
N LYS A 77 20.28 -17.71 14.33
CA LYS A 77 20.35 -18.08 15.74
C LYS A 77 21.78 -17.75 16.17
N ILE A 78 21.97 -16.54 16.69
CA ILE A 78 23.09 -16.27 17.57
C ILE A 78 22.79 -17.10 18.82
N THR A 79 23.41 -18.27 18.88
CA THR A 79 23.56 -19.05 20.11
C THR A 79 24.34 -18.19 21.10
N ALA A 80 23.62 -17.41 21.89
CA ALA A 80 24.14 -16.87 23.13
C ALA A 80 24.09 -18.00 24.16
N GLU A 81 25.19 -18.75 24.24
CA GLU A 81 25.52 -19.56 25.41
C GLU A 81 26.00 -18.64 26.53
N VAL A 82 25.19 -18.41 27.58
CA VAL A 82 25.69 -18.11 28.94
C VAL A 82 24.64 -18.56 29.98
N SER A 83 25.01 -19.63 30.71
CA SER A 83 24.71 -20.09 32.08
C SER A 83 23.35 -19.90 32.80
N LYS A 84 22.96 -21.02 33.41
CA LYS A 84 21.90 -21.32 34.41
C LYS A 84 21.87 -20.43 35.66
N GLN A 85 20.68 -20.23 36.23
CA GLN A 85 20.41 -20.42 37.67
C GLN A 85 18.91 -20.62 37.98
N ASP A 86 18.63 -21.61 38.83
CA ASP A 86 17.35 -21.94 39.49
C ASP A 86 16.82 -20.79 40.36
N ASP A 87 15.49 -20.66 40.49
CA ASP A 87 14.81 -20.71 41.81
C ASP A 87 13.28 -20.59 41.73
N SER A 88 12.61 -21.63 42.25
CA SER A 88 11.38 -21.70 43.07
C SER A 88 10.24 -20.66 42.96
N ASN A 89 9.07 -21.23 42.63
CA ASN A 89 7.77 -21.18 43.32
C ASN A 89 6.92 -19.88 43.47
N ASP A 90 5.61 -20.11 43.40
CA ASP A 90 4.50 -19.29 43.92
C ASP A 90 4.21 -17.91 43.31
N ASN A 91 3.79 -17.85 42.04
CA ASN A 91 3.01 -16.69 41.53
C ASN A 91 1.99 -17.00 40.41
N PHE A 92 1.87 -18.26 39.98
CA PHE A 92 1.10 -18.61 38.79
C PHE A 92 -0.42 -18.55 39.00
N MET A 93 -0.92 -19.13 40.10
CA MET A 93 -2.38 -19.27 40.30
C MET A 93 -3.06 -18.00 40.84
N ARG A 94 -2.32 -17.05 41.42
CA ARG A 94 -2.87 -15.73 41.82
C ARG A 94 -2.94 -14.72 40.68
N LYS A 95 -2.20 -14.93 39.58
CA LYS A 95 -2.23 -14.05 38.40
C LYS A 95 -3.40 -14.37 37.47
N ILE A 96 -3.82 -15.64 37.40
CA ILE A 96 -4.91 -16.08 36.51
C ILE A 96 -6.28 -15.56 36.98
N HIS A 97 -6.52 -15.46 38.30
CA HIS A 97 -7.79 -14.95 38.82
C HIS A 97 -7.96 -13.42 38.71
N LYS A 98 -6.89 -12.64 38.47
CA LYS A 98 -6.98 -11.19 38.22
C LYS A 98 -7.20 -10.83 36.73
N VAL A 99 -7.11 -11.80 35.84
CA VAL A 99 -7.25 -11.61 34.38
C VAL A 99 -8.72 -11.68 33.94
N PHE A 100 -9.60 -12.31 34.74
CA PHE A 100 -10.96 -12.62 34.29
C PHE A 100 -12.04 -11.55 34.64
N GLU A 101 -11.70 -10.51 35.41
CA GLU A 101 -12.68 -9.49 35.82
C GLU A 101 -12.60 -8.15 35.07
N ASN A 102 -11.56 -7.90 34.26
CA ASN A 102 -11.40 -6.61 33.57
C ASN A 102 -11.33 -6.74 32.04
N LYS A 103 -12.40 -7.21 31.39
CA LYS A 103 -12.63 -6.85 29.97
C LYS A 103 -14.05 -7.05 29.44
N LEU A 104 -15.03 -6.37 30.03
CA LEU A 104 -16.22 -5.90 29.29
C LEU A 104 -15.94 -4.48 28.78
N GLN A 105 -14.93 -4.37 27.90
CA GLN A 105 -14.71 -3.20 27.08
C GLN A 105 -14.90 -3.64 25.64
N VAL A 106 -16.10 -3.39 25.15
CA VAL A 106 -16.49 -3.47 23.76
C VAL A 106 -15.42 -2.71 22.96
N PRO A 107 -14.59 -3.38 22.14
CA PRO A 107 -13.71 -2.65 21.25
C PRO A 107 -14.61 -1.93 20.25
N THR A 108 -14.59 -0.60 20.32
CA THR A 108 -15.16 0.26 19.29
C THR A 108 -14.52 -0.14 17.98
N VAL A 109 -15.28 -0.85 17.15
CA VAL A 109 -14.93 -1.22 15.78
C VAL A 109 -14.61 0.09 15.07
N GLN A 110 -13.33 0.38 14.83
CA GLN A 110 -12.94 1.51 14.00
C GLN A 110 -13.33 1.16 12.57
N THR A 111 -14.48 1.67 12.20
CA THR A 111 -15.13 1.55 10.91
C THR A 111 -14.24 2.16 9.83
N GLN A 112 -14.00 1.36 8.79
CA GLN A 112 -13.44 1.71 7.47
C GLN A 112 -11.94 2.00 7.39
N ASN A 113 -11.27 1.29 6.49
CA ASN A 113 -9.90 1.51 6.04
C ASN A 113 -9.75 2.92 5.44
N LYS A 114 -9.65 3.95 6.27
CA LYS A 114 -9.35 5.31 5.84
C LYS A 114 -7.89 5.32 5.37
N ARG A 115 -7.66 5.82 4.15
CA ARG A 115 -6.29 6.02 3.66
C ARG A 115 -5.58 7.04 4.56
N GLU A 116 -4.37 6.70 4.97
CA GLU A 116 -3.47 7.55 5.75
C GLU A 116 -2.14 7.71 5.01
N ASN A 117 -1.50 8.88 5.16
CA ASN A 117 -0.16 9.09 4.60
C ASN A 117 0.90 8.42 5.46
N ILE A 118 2.03 8.04 4.85
CA ILE A 118 3.13 7.37 5.55
C ILE A 118 3.67 8.19 6.73
N GLN A 119 3.60 9.52 6.66
CA GLN A 119 4.06 10.41 7.71
C GLN A 119 3.21 10.30 8.99
N ASP A 120 1.93 9.95 8.84
CA ASP A 120 0.98 9.85 9.94
C ASP A 120 0.94 8.44 10.56
N PHE A 121 1.72 7.49 10.02
CA PHE A 121 1.73 6.11 10.49
C PHE A 121 2.28 6.01 11.91
N LYS A 122 1.56 5.27 12.75
CA LYS A 122 2.06 4.83 14.06
C LYS A 122 3.20 3.81 13.86
N GLN A 123 4.05 3.70 14.88
CA GLN A 123 5.17 2.74 14.85
C GLN A 123 4.70 1.30 14.58
N SER A 124 3.55 0.90 15.14
CA SER A 124 2.94 -0.42 14.91
C SER A 124 2.62 -0.68 13.44
N ASP A 125 2.23 0.35 12.69
CA ASP A 125 1.85 0.22 11.28
C ASP A 125 3.07 0.28 10.36
N ARG A 126 4.08 1.10 10.70
CA ARG A 126 5.38 1.05 10.03
C ARG A 126 6.04 -0.33 10.13
N SER A 127 5.99 -0.97 11.29
CA SER A 127 6.53 -2.33 11.47
C SER A 127 5.85 -3.39 10.58
N LYS A 128 4.59 -3.19 10.16
CA LYS A 128 3.88 -4.14 9.27
C LYS A 128 4.39 -4.12 7.84
N ILE A 129 4.90 -2.97 7.38
CA ILE A 129 5.40 -2.78 6.01
C ILE A 129 6.92 -2.94 5.90
N GLN A 130 7.63 -3.02 7.02
CA GLN A 130 9.06 -3.29 7.06
C GLN A 130 9.41 -4.64 6.42
N GLY A 131 10.49 -4.67 5.65
CA GLY A 131 10.94 -5.86 4.93
C GLY A 131 10.07 -6.24 3.72
N TYR A 132 9.10 -5.40 3.34
CA TYR A 132 8.38 -5.55 2.08
C TYR A 132 8.96 -4.65 0.99
N TYR A 133 8.94 -5.16 -0.23
CA TYR A 133 9.48 -4.51 -1.40
C TYR A 133 8.48 -4.59 -2.56
N VAL A 134 8.44 -3.55 -3.38
CA VAL A 134 7.61 -3.46 -4.57
C VAL A 134 8.51 -3.45 -5.79
N ARG A 135 8.12 -4.16 -6.85
CA ARG A 135 8.71 -4.02 -8.18
C ARG A 135 7.63 -3.66 -9.19
N LEU A 136 7.99 -2.80 -10.13
CA LEU A 136 7.11 -2.35 -11.21
C LEU A 136 7.54 -3.01 -12.52
N ARG A 137 6.58 -3.54 -13.28
CA ARG A 137 6.80 -3.96 -14.66
C ARG A 137 5.83 -3.26 -15.60
N TYR A 138 6.29 -2.94 -16.80
CA TYR A 138 5.48 -2.45 -17.89
C TYR A 138 5.74 -3.31 -19.12
N ASN A 139 4.70 -3.97 -19.65
CA ASN A 139 4.81 -4.91 -20.77
C ASN A 139 5.93 -5.95 -20.56
N ASP A 140 5.99 -6.49 -19.35
CA ASP A 140 7.00 -7.46 -18.89
C ASP A 140 8.45 -6.95 -18.82
N GLU A 141 8.70 -5.65 -19.00
CA GLU A 141 9.99 -5.03 -18.72
C GLU A 141 10.03 -4.47 -17.31
N ILE A 142 11.16 -4.65 -16.62
CA ILE A 142 11.37 -4.14 -15.27
C ILE A 142 11.59 -2.63 -15.34
N MET A 143 10.82 -1.87 -14.56
CA MET A 143 10.89 -0.42 -14.53
C MET A 143 11.57 0.06 -13.25
N SER A 144 12.51 1.00 -13.37
CA SER A 144 13.09 1.71 -12.21
C SER A 144 12.28 2.96 -11.90
N ILE A 145 11.92 3.13 -10.62
CA ILE A 145 11.22 4.32 -10.12
C ILE A 145 12.28 5.28 -9.56
N PRO A 146 12.47 6.48 -10.14
CA PRO A 146 13.53 7.40 -9.72
C PRO A 146 13.50 7.76 -8.22
N GLY A 147 12.31 7.84 -7.62
CA GLY A 147 12.17 8.12 -6.18
C GLY A 147 12.71 7.01 -5.26
N CYS A 148 12.95 5.82 -5.80
CA CYS A 148 13.39 4.64 -5.06
C CYS A 148 14.91 4.39 -5.15
N THR A 149 15.66 5.10 -6.00
CA THR A 149 17.10 4.86 -6.23
C THR A 149 18.01 5.38 -5.11
N LYS A 150 17.46 6.12 -4.15
CA LYS A 150 18.21 6.58 -2.97
C LYS A 150 18.60 5.40 -2.10
N LEU A 151 19.80 5.44 -1.53
CA LEU A 151 20.28 4.41 -0.60
C LEU A 151 19.28 4.19 0.54
N GLY A 152 18.88 2.93 0.76
CA GLY A 152 17.87 2.55 1.75
C GLY A 152 16.42 2.55 1.26
N ASN A 153 16.14 3.09 0.07
CA ASN A 153 14.80 3.07 -0.54
C ASN A 153 14.57 1.88 -1.48
N HIS A 154 15.56 1.02 -1.67
CA HIS A 154 15.49 -0.16 -2.53
C HIS A 154 16.12 -1.38 -1.85
N LEU A 155 16.09 -2.54 -2.52
CA LEU A 155 16.81 -3.72 -2.06
C LEU A 155 18.31 -3.53 -2.29
N ASP A 156 19.14 -3.90 -1.32
CA ASP A 156 20.60 -3.74 -1.42
C ASP A 156 21.13 -4.43 -2.70
N GLY A 157 21.80 -3.66 -3.55
CA GLY A 157 22.35 -4.15 -4.82
C GLY A 157 21.36 -4.25 -5.98
N ASP A 158 20.09 -3.90 -5.78
CA ASP A 158 19.06 -3.93 -6.84
C ASP A 158 18.08 -2.74 -6.74
N GLU A 159 18.30 -1.76 -7.62
CA GLU A 159 17.48 -0.54 -7.74
C GLU A 159 16.14 -0.75 -8.47
N SER A 160 15.87 -1.97 -8.97
CA SER A 160 14.56 -2.30 -9.54
C SER A 160 13.48 -2.52 -8.49
N PHE A 161 13.89 -2.74 -7.24
CA PHE A 161 12.99 -2.82 -6.10
C PHE A 161 12.85 -1.46 -5.44
N CYS A 162 11.68 -1.23 -4.84
CA CYS A 162 11.44 -0.13 -3.93
C CYS A 162 11.03 -0.70 -2.58
N THR A 163 11.52 -0.17 -1.46
CA THR A 163 10.93 -0.51 -0.16
C THR A 163 9.45 -0.08 -0.16
N LEU A 164 8.58 -0.85 0.48
CA LEU A 164 7.15 -0.52 0.50
C LEU A 164 6.89 0.85 1.14
N GLU A 165 7.74 1.25 2.10
CA GLU A 165 7.74 2.58 2.71
C GLU A 165 8.09 3.68 1.70
N ALA A 166 9.18 3.53 0.95
CA ALA A 166 9.57 4.52 -0.07
C ALA A 166 8.52 4.61 -1.18
N PHE A 167 8.03 3.46 -1.67
CA PHE A 167 6.98 3.43 -2.70
C PHE A 167 5.72 4.15 -2.22
N LYS A 168 5.27 3.86 -0.99
CA LYS A 168 4.13 4.55 -0.39
C LYS A 168 4.37 6.06 -0.26
N SER A 169 5.56 6.48 0.15
CA SER A 169 5.89 7.92 0.27
C SER A 169 5.81 8.67 -1.07
N ILE A 170 6.10 8.00 -2.19
CA ILE A 170 6.00 8.55 -3.54
C ILE A 170 4.52 8.63 -3.96
N VAL A 171 3.81 7.50 -3.84
CA VAL A 171 2.38 7.41 -4.16
C VAL A 171 1.56 8.41 -3.35
N ASP A 172 1.95 8.66 -2.10
CA ASP A 172 1.23 9.58 -1.24
C ASP A 172 1.21 11.03 -1.71
N LYS A 173 2.12 11.41 -2.62
CA LYS A 173 2.21 12.78 -3.15
C LYS A 173 1.16 13.10 -4.20
N PHE A 174 0.66 12.09 -4.91
CA PHE A 174 -0.29 12.27 -6.01
C PHE A 174 -1.61 11.51 -5.82
N VAL A 175 -1.70 10.65 -4.81
CA VAL A 175 -2.98 10.03 -4.44
C VAL A 175 -3.70 10.93 -3.42
N PRO A 176 -4.96 11.32 -3.69
CA PRO A 176 -5.73 12.18 -2.80
C PRO A 176 -6.16 11.43 -1.52
N ILE A 177 -6.28 12.13 -0.40
CA ILE A 177 -6.88 11.55 0.83
C ILE A 177 -8.39 11.49 0.67
N SER A 178 -8.96 12.53 0.04
CA SER A 178 -10.39 12.62 -0.23
C SER A 178 -10.62 13.04 -1.66
N TRP A 179 -10.74 12.05 -2.55
CA TRP A 179 -10.96 12.27 -3.98
C TRP A 179 -12.13 13.22 -4.26
N GLY A 180 -13.28 13.05 -3.59
CA GLY A 180 -14.45 13.90 -3.81
C GLY A 180 -14.20 15.37 -3.47
N LYS A 181 -13.61 15.63 -2.30
CA LYS A 181 -13.29 17.01 -1.88
C LYS A 181 -12.24 17.65 -2.77
N GLU A 182 -11.22 16.88 -3.18
CA GLU A 182 -10.15 17.39 -4.05
C GLU A 182 -10.61 17.61 -5.49
N CYS A 183 -11.59 16.84 -5.98
CA CYS A 183 -12.19 17.07 -7.30
C CYS A 183 -13.13 18.29 -7.35
N GLU A 184 -13.80 18.58 -6.24
CA GLU A 184 -14.64 19.78 -6.12
C GLU A 184 -13.79 21.05 -5.85
N ALA A 185 -12.58 20.87 -5.35
CA ALA A 185 -11.63 21.96 -5.22
C ALA A 185 -11.19 22.47 -6.60
N ASN A 186 -10.90 23.76 -6.70
CA ASN A 186 -10.25 24.37 -7.87
C ASN A 186 -11.03 24.33 -9.20
N LEU A 187 -12.33 24.05 -9.21
CA LEU A 187 -13.18 24.09 -10.43
C LEU A 187 -13.13 25.42 -11.21
N LYS A 188 -12.77 26.52 -10.53
CA LYS A 188 -12.64 27.86 -11.11
C LYS A 188 -11.19 28.33 -11.27
N ALA A 189 -10.22 27.51 -10.87
CA ALA A 189 -8.81 27.84 -10.98
C ALA A 189 -8.25 27.38 -12.34
N PRO A 190 -7.15 27.98 -12.83
CA PRO A 190 -6.45 27.50 -14.01
C PRO A 190 -6.00 26.04 -13.85
N ALA A 191 -6.11 25.24 -14.93
CA ALA A 191 -5.74 23.83 -14.92
C ALA A 191 -4.24 23.57 -14.77
N PHE A 192 -3.40 24.57 -15.07
CA PHE A 192 -1.95 24.47 -14.99
C PHE A 192 -1.40 25.38 -13.88
N PRO A 193 -0.47 24.89 -13.06
CA PRO A 193 0.23 25.73 -12.09
C PRO A 193 1.09 26.77 -12.81
N ALA A 194 1.35 27.90 -12.14
CA ALA A 194 2.20 28.95 -12.69
C ALA A 194 3.68 28.51 -12.83
N THR A 195 4.11 27.50 -12.07
CA THR A 195 5.47 26.94 -12.09
C THR A 195 5.45 25.44 -12.43
N THR A 196 6.43 25.00 -13.21
CA THR A 196 6.58 23.58 -13.62
C THR A 196 7.15 22.75 -12.46
N GLN A 197 6.61 21.54 -12.25
CA GLN A 197 7.09 20.60 -11.24
C GLN A 197 7.80 19.40 -11.89
N PRO A 198 8.91 18.90 -11.32
CA PRO A 198 9.59 17.72 -11.83
C PRO A 198 8.82 16.42 -11.50
N PRO A 199 8.86 15.40 -12.38
CA PRO A 199 8.22 14.11 -12.12
C PRO A 199 8.93 13.34 -10.99
N GLY A 200 8.15 12.67 -10.13
CA GLY A 200 8.67 11.70 -9.16
C GLY A 200 9.40 12.23 -7.92
N ASN A 201 9.38 13.55 -7.66
CA ASN A 201 10.10 14.18 -6.54
C ASN A 201 9.35 14.30 -5.23
#